data_AF-A0A495VF33-F1
#
_entry.id   AF-A0A495VF33-F1
#
_cell.length_a   1.000
_cell.length_b   1.000
_cell.length_c   1.000
_cell.angle_alpha   90.00
_cell.angle_beta   90.00
_cell.angle_gamma   90.00
#
_symmetry.space_group_name_H-M   'P 1'
#
loop_
_entity.id
_entity.type
_entity.pdbx_description
1 polymer ?
#
loop_
_entity_poly.entity_id
_entity_poly.type
_entity_poly.pdbx_seq_one_letter_code
_entity_poly.pdbx_strand_id
1 'polypeptide(L)'
;MVIPVLETLDITGKTITADALLTQRKLAEYLRARDAHDVFTVKDNQPNLHADLRLFFEKDRGQPDFREPPTPGHGRIESRAIWTSERLNEYLDFPGVGQAFLIERHTVEKKTGKTSTETVYGVTSHTRDTADAARVLGLNRGHWTIENGCHYSLDWNWDEDRCTIRTGHGPANITALRRFAIGVIKAKSRDTVSATIPRLARNLRLVFDYLRMTENSRRRPPVRLAPAG
;
A
#
# COMPACT_ATOMS: atom_id res chain seq x y z
N MET A 1 -13.18 8.87 -7.70
CA MET A 1 -13.89 7.57 -7.81
C MET A 1 -12.87 6.54 -8.30
N VAL A 2 -12.61 5.46 -7.57
CA VAL A 2 -11.51 4.51 -7.89
C VAL A 2 -11.91 3.44 -8.91
N ILE A 3 -13.21 3.12 -8.98
CA ILE A 3 -13.76 2.05 -9.83
C ILE A 3 -13.35 2.20 -11.32
N PRO A 4 -13.45 3.37 -11.97
CA PRO A 4 -13.06 3.50 -13.38
C PRO A 4 -11.59 3.14 -13.65
N VAL A 5 -10.71 3.30 -12.67
CA VAL A 5 -9.29 2.90 -12.81
C VAL A 5 -9.15 1.38 -12.79
N LEU A 6 -9.95 0.69 -11.98
CA LEU A 6 -9.92 -0.76 -11.83
C LEU A 6 -10.52 -1.50 -13.03
N GLU A 7 -11.44 -0.88 -13.78
CA GLU A 7 -12.10 -1.49 -14.96
C GLU A 7 -11.11 -2.03 -15.98
N THR A 8 -9.99 -1.34 -16.16
CA THR A 8 -8.95 -1.70 -17.14
C THR A 8 -7.96 -2.78 -16.64
N LEU A 9 -8.06 -3.16 -15.37
CA LEU A 9 -7.13 -4.08 -14.72
C LEU A 9 -7.78 -5.45 -14.52
N ASP A 10 -6.99 -6.52 -14.71
CA ASP A 10 -7.37 -7.86 -14.26
C ASP A 10 -7.12 -7.97 -12.75
N ILE A 11 -8.21 -7.95 -11.99
CA ILE A 11 -8.22 -7.99 -10.52
C ILE A 11 -8.71 -9.32 -9.96
N THR A 12 -9.00 -10.30 -10.82
CA THR A 12 -9.54 -11.61 -10.44
C THR A 12 -8.58 -12.30 -9.45
N GLY A 13 -9.09 -12.71 -8.29
CA GLY A 13 -8.32 -13.33 -7.21
C GLY A 13 -7.26 -12.43 -6.57
N LYS A 14 -7.23 -11.12 -6.89
CA LYS A 14 -6.31 -10.16 -6.29
C LYS A 14 -6.90 -9.55 -5.03
N THR A 15 -6.02 -9.16 -4.11
CA THR A 15 -6.42 -8.41 -2.91
C THR A 15 -6.15 -6.93 -3.11
N ILE A 16 -7.20 -6.12 -3.03
CA ILE A 16 -7.15 -4.67 -3.10
C ILE A 16 -7.18 -4.12 -1.69
N THR A 17 -6.12 -3.43 -1.29
CA THR A 17 -6.04 -2.76 0.01
C THR A 17 -6.42 -1.30 -0.14
N ALA A 18 -7.20 -0.77 0.79
CA ALA A 18 -7.60 0.63 0.75
C ALA A 18 -7.66 1.23 2.16
N ASP A 19 -7.45 2.54 2.22
CA ASP A 19 -7.53 3.32 3.44
C ASP A 19 -9.00 3.52 3.88
N ALA A 20 -9.17 4.26 4.97
CA ALA A 20 -10.49 4.60 5.48
C ALA A 20 -11.34 5.34 4.45
N LEU A 21 -10.79 6.32 3.71
CA LEU A 21 -11.57 7.11 2.74
C LEU A 21 -12.19 6.26 1.62
N LEU A 22 -11.53 5.18 1.24
CA LEU A 22 -11.99 4.25 0.21
C LEU A 22 -12.72 3.02 0.77
N THR A 23 -12.89 2.93 2.09
CA THR A 23 -13.73 1.91 2.73
C THR A 23 -15.21 2.22 2.46
N GLN A 24 -15.65 1.87 1.26
CA GLN A 24 -16.98 2.18 0.72
C GLN A 24 -17.68 0.90 0.27
N ARG A 25 -18.96 0.80 0.62
CA ARG A 25 -19.81 -0.36 0.26
C ARG A 25 -19.80 -0.65 -1.24
N LYS A 26 -19.96 0.41 -2.07
CA LYS A 26 -19.93 0.31 -3.54
C LYS A 26 -18.62 -0.28 -4.06
N LEU A 27 -17.49 0.02 -3.42
CA LEU A 27 -16.20 -0.53 -3.82
C LEU A 27 -16.11 -2.02 -3.43
N ALA A 28 -16.50 -2.39 -2.21
CA ALA A 28 -16.54 -3.78 -1.78
C ALA A 28 -17.43 -4.65 -2.70
N GLU A 29 -18.63 -4.17 -3.01
CA GLU A 29 -19.54 -4.84 -3.95
C GLU A 29 -18.92 -5.01 -5.34
N TYR A 30 -18.28 -3.96 -5.85
CA TYR A 30 -17.59 -3.99 -7.15
C TYR A 30 -16.45 -5.01 -7.18
N LEU A 31 -15.61 -5.04 -6.15
CA LEU A 31 -14.48 -5.97 -6.06
C LEU A 31 -14.98 -7.42 -6.02
N ARG A 32 -15.98 -7.70 -5.19
CA ARG A 32 -16.61 -9.02 -5.11
C ARG A 32 -17.22 -9.47 -6.42
N ALA A 33 -17.93 -8.58 -7.13
CA ALA A 33 -18.51 -8.89 -8.43
C ALA A 33 -17.46 -9.26 -9.50
N ARG A 34 -16.18 -9.00 -9.23
CA ARG A 34 -15.03 -9.31 -10.09
C ARG A 34 -14.10 -10.35 -9.46
N ASP A 35 -14.59 -11.12 -8.49
CA ASP A 35 -13.84 -12.14 -7.75
C ASP A 35 -12.53 -11.62 -7.13
N ALA A 36 -12.51 -10.34 -6.76
CA ALA A 36 -11.40 -9.72 -6.05
C ALA A 36 -11.71 -9.62 -4.56
N HIS A 37 -10.66 -9.64 -3.74
CA HIS A 37 -10.75 -9.49 -2.31
C HIS A 37 -10.41 -8.06 -1.88
N ASP A 38 -11.03 -7.58 -0.80
CA ASP A 38 -10.68 -6.35 -0.11
C ASP A 38 -9.97 -6.59 1.23
N VAL A 39 -9.13 -5.63 1.64
CA VAL A 39 -8.71 -5.40 3.03
C VAL A 39 -8.83 -3.91 3.31
N PHE A 40 -9.81 -3.55 4.14
CA PHE A 40 -10.22 -2.17 4.38
C PHE A 40 -10.03 -1.76 5.83
N THR A 41 -9.51 -0.56 6.02
CA THR A 41 -9.36 0.06 7.35
C THR A 41 -10.61 0.87 7.68
N VAL A 42 -11.26 0.58 8.79
CA VAL A 42 -12.51 1.23 9.20
C VAL A 42 -12.20 2.33 10.23
N LYS A 43 -12.70 3.54 10.00
CA LYS A 43 -12.63 4.70 10.92
C LYS A 43 -13.99 5.41 10.99
N ASP A 44 -13.98 6.69 11.33
CA ASP A 44 -15.16 7.55 11.52
C ASP A 44 -16.02 7.72 10.26
N ASN A 45 -15.51 7.39 9.07
CA ASN A 45 -16.28 7.43 7.83
C ASN A 45 -17.30 6.28 7.70
N GLN A 46 -17.22 5.26 8.56
CA GLN A 46 -18.18 4.17 8.71
C GLN A 46 -18.53 4.02 10.19
N PRO A 47 -19.24 4.99 10.80
CA PRO A 47 -19.31 5.13 12.26
C PRO A 47 -19.96 3.93 12.96
N ASN A 48 -21.01 3.34 12.38
CA ASN A 48 -21.68 2.18 12.95
C ASN A 48 -20.76 0.94 12.90
N LEU A 49 -20.18 0.66 11.73
CA LEU A 49 -19.23 -0.44 11.56
C LEU A 49 -18.04 -0.30 12.51
N HIS A 50 -17.49 0.90 12.65
CA HIS A 50 -16.40 1.18 13.58
C HIS A 50 -16.81 0.93 15.04
N ALA A 51 -18.01 1.37 15.44
CA ALA A 51 -18.53 1.16 16.79
C ALA A 51 -18.73 -0.33 17.10
N ASP A 52 -19.27 -1.11 16.16
CA ASP A 52 -19.48 -2.55 16.31
C ASP A 52 -18.16 -3.31 16.45
N LEU A 53 -17.17 -3.01 15.59
CA LEU A 53 -15.83 -3.60 15.66
C LEU A 53 -15.15 -3.26 16.98
N ARG A 54 -15.23 -1.98 17.38
CA ARG A 54 -14.65 -1.50 18.64
C ARG A 54 -15.26 -2.22 19.83
N LEU A 55 -16.58 -2.28 19.92
CA LEU A 55 -17.29 -2.93 21.01
C LEU A 55 -16.90 -4.41 21.14
N PHE A 56 -16.82 -5.13 20.02
CA PHE A 56 -16.45 -6.54 20.00
C PHE A 56 -15.01 -6.77 20.48
N PHE A 57 -14.03 -6.07 19.88
CA PHE A 57 -12.62 -6.31 20.19
C PHE A 57 -12.22 -5.72 21.56
N GLU A 58 -12.80 -4.62 22.02
CA GLU A 58 -12.49 -4.09 23.36
C GLU A 58 -13.02 -5.00 24.47
N LYS A 59 -14.14 -5.69 24.24
CA LYS A 59 -14.76 -6.56 25.25
C LYS A 59 -14.08 -7.92 25.39
N ASP A 60 -13.65 -8.54 24.29
CA ASP A 60 -13.35 -9.99 24.29
C ASP A 60 -12.24 -10.42 23.32
N ARG A 61 -11.27 -9.55 22.99
CA ARG A 61 -10.20 -9.91 22.02
C ARG A 61 -9.22 -10.98 22.49
N GLY A 62 -9.01 -11.16 23.80
CA GLY A 62 -8.03 -12.12 24.32
C GLY A 62 -6.59 -11.93 23.79
N GLN A 63 -5.87 -13.03 23.60
CA GLN A 63 -4.51 -13.03 23.03
C GLN A 63 -4.54 -12.82 21.50
N PRO A 64 -3.52 -12.16 20.91
CA PRO A 64 -3.47 -11.95 19.47
C PRO A 64 -3.33 -13.28 18.71
N ASP A 65 -4.02 -13.40 17.59
CA ASP A 65 -3.87 -14.53 16.67
C ASP A 65 -2.45 -14.56 16.06
N PHE A 66 -1.86 -13.38 15.85
CA PHE A 66 -0.49 -13.25 15.35
C PHE A 66 0.21 -11.98 15.88
N ARG A 67 1.52 -12.08 16.12
CA ARG A 67 2.36 -10.97 16.56
C ARG A 67 3.67 -10.96 15.75
N GLU A 68 3.98 -9.82 15.16
CA GLU A 68 5.26 -9.61 14.49
C GLU A 68 6.38 -9.38 15.52
N PRO A 69 7.60 -9.83 15.21
CA PRO A 69 8.76 -9.46 16.01
C PRO A 69 9.00 -7.93 15.96
N PRO A 70 9.45 -7.32 17.07
CA PRO A 70 9.78 -5.90 17.09
C PRO A 70 10.82 -5.56 16.03
N THR A 71 10.54 -4.56 15.20
CA THR A 71 11.41 -4.10 14.14
C THR A 71 12.02 -2.74 14.50
N PRO A 72 13.36 -2.58 14.45
CA PRO A 72 13.98 -1.28 14.65
C PRO A 72 13.80 -0.37 13.43
N GLY A 73 13.20 0.80 13.64
CA GLY A 73 13.12 1.91 12.67
C GLY A 73 14.09 3.05 13.01
N HIS A 74 14.02 4.12 12.22
CA HIS A 74 14.82 5.33 12.44
C HIS A 74 14.29 6.08 13.67
N GLY A 75 14.98 5.94 14.82
CA GLY A 75 14.61 6.58 16.09
C GLY A 75 13.52 5.88 16.91
N ARG A 76 12.89 4.82 16.39
CA ARG A 76 11.81 4.08 17.06
C ARG A 76 11.93 2.56 16.89
N ILE A 77 11.28 1.79 17.76
CA ILE A 77 11.08 0.34 17.64
C ILE A 77 9.59 0.12 17.53
N GLU A 78 9.14 -0.61 16.52
CA GLU A 78 7.71 -0.88 16.29
C GLU A 78 7.43 -2.38 16.36
N SER A 79 6.30 -2.75 16.96
CA SER A 79 5.76 -4.10 16.93
C SER A 79 4.27 -4.05 16.62
N ARG A 80 3.77 -5.06 15.92
CA ARG A 80 2.36 -5.15 15.55
C ARG A 80 1.79 -6.49 15.99
N ALA A 81 0.56 -6.45 16.49
CA ALA A 81 -0.22 -7.62 16.80
C ALA A 81 -1.57 -7.51 16.09
N ILE A 82 -2.14 -8.63 15.69
CA ILE A 82 -3.41 -8.69 14.99
C ILE A 82 -4.34 -9.71 15.65
N TRP A 83 -5.61 -9.36 15.67
CA TRP A 83 -6.74 -10.20 16.04
C TRP A 83 -7.72 -10.22 14.87
N THR A 84 -8.29 -11.38 14.60
CA THR A 84 -9.19 -11.63 13.49
C THR A 84 -10.41 -12.40 14.00
N SER A 85 -11.58 -12.15 13.45
CA SER A 85 -12.81 -12.83 13.88
C SER A 85 -13.81 -12.92 12.75
N GLU A 86 -14.38 -14.11 12.57
CA GLU A 86 -15.51 -14.35 11.66
C GLU A 86 -16.86 -14.24 12.40
N ARG A 87 -16.85 -14.12 13.73
CA ARG A 87 -18.06 -14.09 14.58
C ARG A 87 -18.97 -12.91 14.31
N LEU A 88 -18.43 -11.85 13.70
CA LEU A 88 -19.16 -10.64 13.38
C LEU A 88 -19.75 -10.64 11.96
N ASN A 89 -19.39 -11.60 11.10
CA ASN A 89 -19.70 -11.54 9.67
C ASN A 89 -21.20 -11.44 9.38
N GLU A 90 -22.04 -12.12 10.17
CA GLU A 90 -23.51 -12.10 10.01
C GLU A 90 -24.17 -10.86 10.62
N TYR A 91 -23.46 -10.14 11.49
CA TYR A 91 -23.99 -8.98 12.23
C TYR A 91 -23.57 -7.64 11.64
N LEU A 92 -22.40 -7.59 10.99
CA LEU A 92 -21.89 -6.36 10.41
C LEU A 92 -22.70 -6.00 9.18
N ASP A 93 -23.29 -4.81 9.20
CA ASP A 93 -23.86 -4.20 8.00
C ASP A 93 -22.73 -3.66 7.11
N PHE A 94 -22.01 -4.55 6.45
CA PHE A 94 -21.05 -4.24 5.41
C PHE A 94 -20.97 -5.40 4.39
N PRO A 95 -20.93 -5.12 3.08
CA PRO A 95 -21.05 -6.17 2.07
C PRO A 95 -19.84 -7.11 2.09
N GLY A 96 -20.12 -8.40 2.26
CA GLY A 96 -19.18 -9.48 1.98
C GLY A 96 -18.00 -9.58 2.94
N VAL A 97 -18.19 -9.23 4.20
CA VAL A 97 -17.19 -9.43 5.24
C VAL A 97 -16.91 -10.93 5.40
N GLY A 98 -15.66 -11.31 5.13
CA GLY A 98 -15.13 -12.64 5.40
C GLY A 98 -14.48 -12.72 6.79
N GLN A 99 -13.85 -11.64 7.25
CA GLN A 99 -13.32 -11.49 8.61
C GLN A 99 -13.33 -10.01 9.04
N ALA A 100 -13.61 -9.77 10.31
CA ALA A 100 -13.28 -8.54 11.02
C ALA A 100 -11.86 -8.63 11.61
N PHE A 101 -11.14 -7.52 11.71
CA PHE A 101 -9.82 -7.51 12.33
C PHE A 101 -9.53 -6.24 13.13
N LEU A 102 -8.59 -6.40 14.06
CA LEU A 102 -8.00 -5.35 14.89
C LEU A 102 -6.48 -5.49 14.82
N ILE A 103 -5.79 -4.40 14.51
CA ILE A 103 -4.34 -4.32 14.55
C ILE A 103 -3.95 -3.36 15.66
N GLU A 104 -3.09 -3.82 16.57
CA GLU A 104 -2.45 -2.99 17.58
C GLU A 104 -1.00 -2.72 17.15
N ARG A 105 -0.63 -1.44 17.07
CA ARG A 105 0.74 -1.00 16.81
C ARG A 105 1.32 -0.41 18.08
N HIS A 106 2.32 -1.06 18.63
CA HIS A 106 3.09 -0.55 19.75
C HIS A 106 4.41 0.04 19.26
N THR A 107 4.71 1.28 19.65
CA THR A 107 5.91 2.02 19.27
C THR A 107 6.68 2.43 20.52
N VAL A 108 8.00 2.25 20.50
CA VAL A 108 8.92 2.74 21.54
C VAL A 108 9.91 3.71 20.91
N GLU A 109 9.97 4.95 21.41
CA GLU A 109 10.99 5.91 21.03
C GLU A 109 12.35 5.52 21.65
N LYS A 110 13.38 5.32 20.82
CA LYS A 110 14.68 4.83 21.28
C LYS A 110 15.41 5.80 22.23
N LYS A 111 15.22 7.10 22.04
CA LYS A 111 15.93 8.14 22.82
C LYS A 111 15.28 8.41 24.17
N THR A 112 13.95 8.42 24.20
CA THR A 112 13.17 8.88 25.36
C THR A 112 12.57 7.71 26.14
N GLY A 113 12.49 6.52 25.53
CA GLY A 113 11.78 5.36 26.08
C GLY A 113 10.25 5.51 26.05
N LYS A 114 9.72 6.63 25.51
CA LYS A 114 8.28 6.86 25.45
C LYS A 114 7.61 5.80 24.59
N THR A 115 6.51 5.25 25.11
CA THR A 115 5.71 4.25 24.42
C THR A 115 4.42 4.87 23.90
N SER A 116 3.95 4.37 22.77
CA SER A 116 2.61 4.69 22.26
C SER A 116 1.98 3.44 21.67
N THR A 117 0.67 3.33 21.86
CA THR A 117 -0.15 2.26 21.28
C THR A 117 -1.21 2.89 20.40
N GLU A 118 -1.30 2.42 19.18
CA GLU A 118 -2.36 2.78 18.24
C GLU A 118 -3.15 1.53 17.86
N THR A 119 -4.45 1.69 17.71
CA THR A 119 -5.35 0.61 17.33
C THR A 119 -6.02 0.94 16.01
N VAL A 120 -6.06 -0.02 15.11
CA VAL A 120 -6.66 0.09 13.79
C VAL A 120 -7.68 -1.02 13.61
N TYR A 121 -8.91 -0.65 13.30
CA TYR A 121 -10.00 -1.58 13.02
C TYR A 121 -10.15 -1.78 11.51
N GLY A 122 -10.65 -2.94 11.10
CA GLY A 122 -10.91 -3.18 9.69
C GLY A 122 -11.75 -4.42 9.41
N VAL A 123 -12.09 -4.56 8.14
CA VAL A 123 -12.80 -5.71 7.58
C VAL A 123 -12.09 -6.18 6.32
N THR A 124 -12.21 -7.47 6.03
CA THR A 124 -11.72 -8.07 4.80
C THR A 124 -12.73 -9.08 4.29
N SER A 125 -12.91 -9.14 2.97
CA SER A 125 -13.63 -10.23 2.30
C SER A 125 -12.94 -11.61 2.38
N HIS A 126 -11.68 -11.67 2.81
CA HIS A 126 -10.99 -12.94 3.01
C HIS A 126 -11.57 -13.69 4.22
N THR A 127 -11.89 -14.97 4.05
CA THR A 127 -12.08 -15.91 5.18
C THR A 127 -10.73 -16.36 5.74
N ARG A 128 -10.72 -16.97 6.93
CA ARG A 128 -9.50 -17.52 7.56
C ARG A 128 -8.75 -18.50 6.66
N ASP A 129 -9.47 -19.25 5.82
CA ASP A 129 -8.89 -20.19 4.87
C ASP A 129 -8.12 -19.51 3.73
N THR A 130 -8.58 -18.34 3.29
CA THR A 130 -7.97 -17.60 2.17
C THR A 130 -6.92 -16.59 2.62
N ALA A 131 -7.06 -16.06 3.84
CA ALA A 131 -6.02 -15.28 4.50
C ALA A 131 -6.07 -15.44 6.02
N ASP A 132 -5.00 -15.99 6.57
CA ASP A 132 -4.76 -16.03 8.00
C ASP A 132 -4.40 -14.63 8.55
N ALA A 133 -4.34 -14.53 9.88
CA ALA A 133 -4.05 -13.27 10.56
C ALA A 133 -2.70 -12.66 10.14
N ALA A 134 -1.67 -13.50 9.95
CA ALA A 134 -0.35 -13.05 9.49
C ALA A 134 -0.42 -12.42 8.08
N ARG A 135 -1.16 -13.04 7.16
CA ARG A 135 -1.36 -12.52 5.80
C ARG A 135 -2.16 -11.22 5.80
N VAL A 136 -3.24 -11.13 6.58
CA VAL A 136 -4.04 -9.89 6.68
C VAL A 136 -3.17 -8.73 7.21
N LEU A 137 -2.36 -8.98 8.24
CA LEU A 137 -1.42 -7.98 8.77
C LEU A 137 -0.39 -7.58 7.71
N GLY A 138 0.16 -8.54 6.97
CA GLY A 138 1.10 -8.29 5.87
C GLY A 138 0.51 -7.42 4.76
N LEU A 139 -0.74 -7.68 4.37
CA LEU A 139 -1.48 -6.89 3.38
C LEU A 139 -1.71 -5.46 3.87
N ASN A 140 -2.16 -5.29 5.12
CA ASN A 140 -2.33 -3.97 5.73
C ASN A 140 -1.00 -3.19 5.81
N ARG A 141 0.09 -3.86 6.19
CA ARG A 141 1.44 -3.25 6.23
C ARG A 141 1.95 -2.88 4.84
N GLY A 142 1.67 -3.72 3.83
CA GLY A 142 2.00 -3.46 2.43
C GLY A 142 1.33 -2.20 1.91
N HIS A 143 0.09 -1.94 2.32
CA HIS A 143 -0.64 -0.72 1.95
C HIS A 143 0.14 0.56 2.33
N TRP A 144 0.60 0.67 3.59
CA TRP A 144 1.40 1.81 4.06
C TRP A 144 2.72 2.00 3.29
N THR A 145 3.29 0.92 2.75
CA THR A 145 4.51 1.01 1.95
C THR A 145 4.28 1.75 0.63
N ILE A 146 3.04 1.74 0.10
CA ILE A 146 2.68 2.51 -1.10
C ILE A 146 2.71 4.01 -0.80
N GLU A 147 2.13 4.42 0.33
CA GLU A 147 2.09 5.81 0.76
C GLU A 147 3.51 6.36 1.00
N ASN A 148 4.28 5.68 1.86
CA ASN A 148 5.68 6.04 2.12
C ASN A 148 6.57 5.91 0.87
N GLY A 149 6.25 5.01 -0.05
CA GLY A 149 7.06 4.76 -1.23
C GLY A 149 6.85 5.78 -2.34
N CYS A 150 5.63 6.30 -2.50
CA CYS A 150 5.28 7.19 -3.60
C CYS A 150 5.13 8.64 -3.13
N HIS A 151 4.25 8.90 -2.16
CA HIS A 151 3.92 10.26 -1.72
C HIS A 151 5.12 10.96 -1.09
N TYR A 152 5.77 10.32 -0.13
CA TYR A 152 7.02 10.85 0.44
C TYR A 152 8.10 11.12 -0.62
N SER A 153 8.22 10.25 -1.64
CA SER A 153 9.19 10.46 -2.72
C SER A 153 8.80 11.64 -3.62
N LEU A 154 7.52 11.93 -3.78
CA LEU A 154 7.04 13.08 -4.54
C LEU A 154 7.34 14.37 -3.77
N ASP A 155 6.97 14.42 -2.50
CA ASP A 155 7.14 15.61 -1.66
C ASP A 155 8.61 15.90 -1.38
N TRP A 156 9.39 14.88 -1.00
CA TRP A 156 10.79 15.07 -0.64
C TRP A 156 11.66 15.48 -1.84
N ASN A 157 11.39 14.94 -3.03
CA ASN A 157 12.26 15.17 -4.18
C ASN A 157 11.78 16.27 -5.13
N TRP A 158 10.47 16.54 -5.18
CA TRP A 158 9.89 17.53 -6.09
C TRP A 158 9.07 18.61 -5.41
N ASP A 159 8.99 18.59 -4.07
CA ASP A 159 8.28 19.59 -3.29
C ASP A 159 6.83 19.76 -3.77
N GLU A 160 6.17 18.62 -4.04
CA GLU A 160 4.88 18.57 -4.72
C GLU A 160 3.80 19.35 -3.95
N ASP A 161 3.82 19.27 -2.61
CA ASP A 161 2.94 20.06 -1.73
C ASP A 161 3.09 21.59 -1.90
N ARG A 162 4.28 22.08 -2.26
CA ARG A 162 4.52 23.52 -2.50
C ARG A 162 4.40 23.91 -3.97
N CYS A 163 4.02 22.98 -4.84
CA CYS A 163 3.88 23.24 -6.26
C CYS A 163 2.70 24.18 -6.54
N THR A 164 2.97 25.32 -7.20
CA THR A 164 1.96 26.36 -7.48
C THR A 164 1.25 26.18 -8.83
N ILE A 165 1.56 25.11 -9.57
CA ILE A 165 0.91 24.77 -10.84
C ILE A 165 -0.55 24.43 -10.54
N ARG A 166 -1.49 25.26 -10.99
CA ARG A 166 -2.92 25.14 -10.67
C ARG A 166 -3.88 25.35 -11.84
N THR A 167 -3.36 25.60 -13.05
CA THR A 167 -4.16 25.98 -14.23
C THR A 167 -4.35 24.80 -15.18
N GLY A 168 -5.57 24.65 -15.70
CA GLY A 168 -5.92 23.64 -16.71
C GLY A 168 -5.50 22.22 -16.31
N HIS A 169 -4.87 21.50 -17.25
CA HIS A 169 -4.35 20.14 -17.03
C HIS A 169 -2.94 20.12 -16.39
N GLY A 170 -2.36 21.28 -16.06
CA GLY A 170 -1.02 21.39 -15.48
C GLY A 170 -0.78 20.50 -14.25
N PRO A 171 -1.67 20.52 -13.23
CA PRO A 171 -1.52 19.69 -12.03
C PRO A 171 -1.51 18.18 -12.36
N ALA A 172 -2.48 17.72 -13.15
CA ALA A 172 -2.58 16.31 -13.50
C ALA A 172 -1.37 15.84 -14.33
N ASN A 173 -0.91 16.65 -15.29
CA ASN A 173 0.22 16.32 -16.14
C ASN A 173 1.53 16.24 -15.35
N ILE A 174 1.80 17.19 -14.45
CA ILE A 174 3.06 17.19 -13.69
C ILE A 174 3.11 16.01 -12.71
N THR A 175 1.99 15.69 -12.05
CA THR A 175 1.91 14.52 -11.17
C THR A 175 2.09 13.21 -11.95
N ALA A 176 1.49 13.09 -13.14
CA ALA A 176 1.68 11.92 -14.00
C ALA A 176 3.15 11.73 -14.41
N LEU A 177 3.83 12.79 -14.83
CA LEU A 177 5.25 12.75 -15.22
C LEU A 177 6.17 12.40 -14.04
N ARG A 178 5.94 12.99 -12.85
CA ARG A 178 6.73 12.68 -11.65
C ARG A 178 6.55 11.22 -11.23
N ARG A 179 5.31 10.73 -11.19
CA ARG A 179 5.00 9.33 -10.88
C ARG A 179 5.63 8.37 -11.88
N PHE A 180 5.58 8.71 -13.17
CA PHE A 180 6.28 7.97 -14.22
C PHE A 180 7.80 7.91 -13.97
N ALA A 181 8.43 9.05 -13.66
CA ALA A 181 9.86 9.11 -13.35
C ALA A 181 10.23 8.24 -12.14
N ILE A 182 9.45 8.29 -11.05
CA ILE A 182 9.63 7.40 -9.89
C ILE A 182 9.55 5.93 -10.32
N GLY A 183 8.53 5.56 -11.10
CA GLY A 183 8.33 4.20 -11.58
C GLY A 183 9.53 3.70 -12.39
N VAL A 184 10.03 4.51 -13.33
CA VAL A 184 11.21 4.18 -14.15
C VAL A 184 12.46 4.03 -13.28
N ILE A 185 12.67 4.92 -12.31
CA ILE A 185 13.80 4.85 -11.39
C ILE A 185 13.73 3.58 -10.55
N LYS A 186 12.58 3.26 -9.95
CA LYS A 186 12.40 2.05 -9.13
C LYS A 186 12.58 0.76 -9.94
N ALA A 187 12.22 0.78 -11.21
CA ALA A 187 12.36 -0.38 -12.09
C ALA A 187 13.82 -0.64 -12.54
N LYS A 188 14.71 0.35 -12.46
CA LYS A 188 16.05 0.28 -13.06
C LYS A 188 17.21 0.58 -12.12
N SER A 189 17.03 1.50 -11.19
CA SER A 189 18.07 1.90 -10.25
C SER A 189 18.21 0.86 -9.15
N ARG A 190 19.45 0.67 -8.68
CA ARG A 190 19.73 -0.05 -7.43
C ARG A 190 19.82 0.88 -6.23
N ASP A 191 19.82 2.19 -6.48
CA ASP A 191 19.87 3.24 -5.47
C ASP A 191 18.46 3.74 -5.13
N THR A 192 18.36 4.55 -4.08
CA THR A 192 17.10 5.21 -3.73
C THR A 192 16.70 6.24 -4.79
N VAL A 193 15.39 6.54 -4.84
CA VAL A 193 14.85 7.59 -5.71
C VAL A 193 15.55 8.92 -5.46
N SER A 194 15.74 9.29 -4.18
CA SER A 194 16.40 10.53 -3.78
C SER A 194 17.87 10.62 -4.17
N ALA A 195 18.59 9.50 -4.19
CA ALA A 195 19.98 9.48 -4.68
C ALA A 195 20.05 9.53 -6.21
N THR A 196 19.05 8.98 -6.89
CA THR A 196 19.05 8.85 -8.36
C THR A 196 18.63 10.15 -9.06
N ILE A 197 17.65 10.88 -8.51
CA ILE A 197 17.13 12.12 -9.13
C ILE A 197 18.22 13.16 -9.39
N PRO A 198 19.10 13.53 -8.43
CA PRO A 198 20.17 14.50 -8.67
C PRO A 198 21.13 14.08 -9.78
N ARG A 199 21.38 12.77 -9.94
CA ARG A 199 22.24 12.22 -11.01
C ARG A 199 21.61 12.36 -12.40
N LEU A 200 20.29 12.22 -12.49
CA LEU A 200 19.53 12.35 -13.73
C LEU A 200 19.25 13.82 -14.10
N ALA A 201 19.02 14.68 -13.11
CA ALA A 201 18.57 16.06 -13.30
C ALA A 201 19.49 16.94 -14.18
N ARG A 202 20.77 16.56 -14.32
CA ARG A 202 21.76 17.29 -15.14
C ARG A 202 22.48 16.40 -16.15
N ASN A 203 21.97 15.20 -16.43
CA ASN A 203 22.60 14.26 -17.35
C ASN A 203 21.58 13.65 -18.32
N LEU A 204 21.36 14.36 -19.43
CA LEU A 204 20.45 13.96 -20.51
C LEU A 204 20.76 12.55 -21.05
N ARG A 205 22.04 12.19 -21.17
CA ARG A 205 22.44 10.86 -21.64
C ARG A 205 21.94 9.77 -20.68
N LEU A 206 22.16 9.93 -19.38
CA LEU A 206 21.67 8.97 -18.39
C LEU A 206 20.14 8.90 -18.37
N VAL A 207 19.43 10.00 -18.59
CA VAL A 207 17.97 9.98 -18.75
C VAL A 207 17.58 9.10 -19.94
N PHE A 208 18.22 9.27 -21.10
CA PHE A 208 17.95 8.42 -22.27
C PHE A 208 18.32 6.95 -22.03
N ASP A 209 19.39 6.66 -21.28
CA ASP A 209 19.73 5.30 -20.86
C ASP A 209 18.61 4.70 -19.98
N TYR A 210 18.08 5.49 -19.03
CA TYR A 210 16.93 5.14 -18.20
C TYR A 210 15.63 4.98 -18.97
N LEU A 211 15.54 5.51 -20.19
CA LEU A 211 14.41 5.28 -21.11
C LEU A 211 14.67 4.17 -22.15
N ARG A 212 15.87 3.55 -22.14
CA ARG A 212 16.34 2.61 -23.20
C ARG A 212 16.40 3.22 -24.60
N MET A 213 16.65 4.53 -24.66
CA MET A 213 16.70 5.29 -25.91
C MET A 213 18.11 5.40 -26.49
N THR A 214 19.12 4.82 -25.84
CA THR A 214 20.50 4.76 -26.35
C THR A 214 20.89 3.32 -26.72
N GLU A 215 21.87 3.17 -27.60
CA GLU A 215 22.37 1.84 -27.97
C GLU A 215 22.94 1.06 -26.78
N ASN A 216 23.63 1.76 -25.87
CA ASN A 216 24.25 1.15 -24.68
C ASN A 216 23.23 0.64 -23.64
N SER A 217 21.98 1.11 -23.71
CA SER A 217 20.91 0.75 -22.76
C SER A 217 19.91 -0.27 -23.33
N ARG A 218 20.03 -0.62 -24.62
CA ARG A 218 19.27 -1.70 -25.25
C ARG A 218 19.91 -3.05 -24.90
N ARG A 219 19.08 -4.04 -24.54
CA ARG A 219 19.58 -5.41 -24.33
C ARG A 219 20.19 -5.90 -25.64
N ARG A 220 21.46 -6.32 -25.62
CA ARG A 220 22.06 -6.99 -26.78
C ARG A 220 21.32 -8.31 -27.01
N PRO A 221 20.93 -8.64 -28.25
CA PRO A 221 20.38 -9.95 -28.54
C PRO A 221 21.42 -11.02 -28.19
N PRO A 222 20.99 -12.21 -27.74
CA PRO A 222 21.92 -13.30 -27.49
C PRO A 222 22.69 -13.59 -28.78
N VAL A 223 24.03 -13.65 -28.66
CA VAL A 223 24.91 -14.02 -29.77
C VAL A 223 24.52 -15.44 -30.18
N ARG A 224 23.96 -15.60 -31.39
CA ARG A 224 23.80 -16.93 -31.97
C ARG A 224 25.20 -17.46 -32.27
N LEU A 225 25.66 -18.43 -31.49
CA LEU A 225 26.83 -19.22 -31.87
C LEU A 225 26.50 -19.90 -33.19
N ALA A 226 27.32 -19.65 -34.21
CA ALA A 226 27.22 -20.37 -35.48
C ALA A 226 27.44 -21.87 -35.22
N PRO A 227 26.70 -22.77 -35.90
CA PRO A 227 26.95 -24.19 -35.77
C PRO A 227 28.39 -24.48 -36.22
N ALA A 228 29.14 -25.21 -35.39
CA ALA A 228 30.43 -25.75 -35.78
C ALA A 228 30.22 -26.67 -36.99
N GLY A 229 30.89 -26.35 -38.09
CA GLY A 229 30.92 -27.15 -39.31
C GLY A 229 31.69 -28.44 -39.14
#